data_AF-A0A517RMS9-F1
#
_entry.id   AF-A0A517RMS9-F1
#
_cell.length_a   1.000
_cell.length_b   1.000
_cell.length_c   1.000
_cell.angle_alpha   90.00
_cell.angle_beta   90.00
_cell.angle_gamma   90.00
#
_symmetry.space_group_name_H-M   'P 1'
#
loop_
_entity.id
_entity.type
_entity.pdbx_description
1 polymer ?
#
loop_
_entity_poly.entity_id
_entity_poly.type
_entity_poly.pdbx_seq_one_letter_code
_entity_poly.pdbx_strand_id
1 'polypeptide(L)'
;MRKTSRHIREDNPLDSYAPKLFEQHPASSDIGIAIRRGDARLRLQEIRQAEAAVKHQEALNTQINDNIAHEQAEHQLNMQYLIQFGVRADERSQFQQVLEQITEHGGLSLREAANLTHAITQRNGSEDFSGSSLVTSGLT
;
A
#
# COMPACT_ATOMS: atom_id res chain seq x y z
N MET A 1 -39.19 -6.66 -17.28
CA MET A 1 -39.46 -5.66 -16.23
C MET A 1 -38.18 -5.45 -15.43
N ARG A 2 -37.46 -4.34 -15.66
CA ARG A 2 -36.24 -4.01 -14.91
C ARG A 2 -36.65 -3.40 -13.57
N LYS A 3 -36.28 -4.06 -12.47
CA LYS A 3 -36.38 -3.48 -11.12
C LYS A 3 -35.39 -2.31 -11.08
N THR A 4 -35.90 -1.08 -11.02
CA THR A 4 -35.10 0.10 -10.76
C THR A 4 -34.50 -0.04 -9.37
N SER A 5 -33.17 -0.12 -9.32
CA SER A 5 -32.40 0.00 -8.09
C SER A 5 -32.94 1.18 -7.30
N ARG A 6 -33.42 0.94 -6.07
CA ARG A 6 -33.57 2.01 -5.10
C ARG A 6 -32.19 2.64 -4.98
N HIS A 7 -32.05 3.83 -5.55
CA HIS A 7 -30.93 4.72 -5.30
C HIS A 7 -30.69 4.68 -3.80
N ILE A 8 -29.52 4.18 -3.42
CA ILE A 8 -28.84 4.63 -2.22
C ILE A 8 -28.90 6.16 -2.37
N ARG A 9 -29.75 6.82 -1.58
CA ARG A 9 -29.63 8.25 -1.40
C ARG A 9 -28.29 8.37 -0.71
N GLU A 10 -27.28 8.75 -1.49
CA GLU A 10 -26.05 9.26 -0.95
C GLU A 10 -26.49 10.44 -0.09
N ASP A 11 -26.49 10.25 1.23
CA ASP A 11 -26.79 11.32 2.18
C ASP A 11 -25.69 12.36 2.00
N ASN A 12 -25.97 13.36 1.17
CA ASN A 12 -25.07 14.45 0.92
C ASN A 12 -24.94 15.22 2.24
N PRO A 13 -23.75 15.34 2.84
CA PRO A 13 -23.56 16.03 4.12
C PRO A 13 -23.91 17.53 4.05
N LEU A 14 -24.14 18.05 2.84
CA LEU A 14 -24.60 19.41 2.59
C LEU A 14 -26.12 19.55 2.61
N ASP A 15 -26.86 18.45 2.57
CA ASP A 15 -28.31 18.47 2.60
C ASP A 15 -28.82 18.85 4.02
N SER A 16 -30.04 19.39 4.10
CA SER A 16 -30.64 19.66 5.40
C SER A 16 -31.24 18.42 6.02
N TYR A 17 -31.08 18.31 7.33
CA TYR A 17 -31.76 17.35 8.18
C TYR A 17 -33.22 17.68 8.41
N ALA A 18 -33.62 18.94 8.20
CA ALA A 18 -34.95 19.44 8.53
C ALA A 18 -35.60 20.35 7.46
N PRO A 19 -35.62 19.96 6.17
CA PRO A 19 -36.11 20.81 5.09
C PRO A 19 -37.58 21.24 5.29
N LYS A 20 -38.44 20.31 5.76
CA LYS A 20 -39.85 20.59 6.04
C LYS A 20 -40.06 21.55 7.22
N LEU A 21 -39.13 21.58 8.19
CA LEU A 21 -39.22 22.51 9.31
C LEU A 21 -38.81 23.94 8.91
N PHE A 22 -37.93 24.06 7.92
CA PHE A 22 -37.56 25.37 7.36
C PHE A 22 -38.68 26.03 6.57
N GLU A 23 -39.57 25.24 5.96
CA GLU A 23 -40.77 25.72 5.29
C GLU A 23 -41.84 26.19 6.29
N GLN A 24 -41.93 25.53 7.45
CA GLN A 24 -42.93 25.81 8.49
C GLN A 24 -42.58 27.02 9.38
N HIS A 25 -41.29 27.31 9.56
CA HIS A 25 -40.83 28.39 10.43
C HIS A 25 -40.00 29.41 9.64
N PRO A 26 -40.40 30.70 9.58
CA PRO A 26 -39.65 31.72 8.85
C PRO A 26 -38.30 31.96 9.52
N ALA A 27 -37.30 32.34 8.71
CA ALA A 27 -35.92 32.53 9.18
C ALA A 27 -35.74 33.62 10.24
N SER A 28 -36.68 34.55 10.33
CA SER A 28 -36.71 35.63 11.32
C SER A 28 -37.35 35.25 12.66
N SER A 29 -38.04 34.11 12.74
CA SER A 29 -38.64 33.65 14.00
C SER A 29 -37.59 33.01 14.91
N ASP A 30 -37.73 33.18 16.24
CA ASP A 30 -36.82 32.58 17.22
C ASP A 30 -36.69 31.06 17.03
N ILE A 31 -37.82 30.40 16.75
CA ILE A 31 -37.89 28.96 16.44
C ILE A 31 -37.13 28.64 15.14
N GLY A 32 -37.36 29.41 14.07
CA GLY A 32 -36.68 29.22 12.79
C GLY A 32 -35.17 29.45 12.87
N ILE A 33 -34.72 30.38 13.74
CA ILE A 33 -33.30 30.63 14.03
C ILE A 33 -32.70 29.43 14.78
N ALA A 34 -33.40 28.92 15.79
CA ALA A 34 -32.93 27.78 16.59
C ALA A 34 -32.76 26.51 15.74
N ILE A 35 -33.73 26.20 14.88
CA ILE A 35 -33.68 25.00 14.01
C ILE A 35 -32.49 25.09 13.04
N ARG A 36 -32.30 26.24 12.37
CA ARG A 36 -31.16 26.42 11.44
C ARG A 36 -29.81 26.35 12.15
N ARG A 37 -29.70 26.88 13.37
CA ARG A 37 -28.49 26.74 14.20
C ARG A 37 -28.21 25.29 14.56
N GLY A 38 -29.25 24.52 14.89
CA GLY A 38 -29.15 23.08 15.14
C GLY A 38 -28.67 22.32 13.91
N ASP A 39 -29.33 22.52 12.77
CA ASP A 39 -28.97 21.92 11.48
C ASP A 39 -27.52 22.25 11.08
N ALA A 40 -27.12 23.52 11.20
CA ALA A 40 -25.75 23.94 10.92
C ALA A 40 -24.71 23.27 11.84
N ARG A 41 -25.04 23.05 13.12
CA ARG A 41 -24.14 22.35 14.06
C ARG A 41 -23.97 20.88 13.68
N LEU A 42 -25.05 20.20 13.30
CA LEU A 42 -24.99 18.81 12.86
C LEU A 42 -24.13 18.67 11.60
N ARG A 43 -24.32 19.54 10.61
CA ARG A 43 -23.47 19.56 9.41
C ARG A 43 -22.00 19.82 9.72
N LEU A 44 -21.70 20.79 10.60
CA LEU A 44 -20.32 21.06 11.00
C LEU A 44 -19.67 19.85 11.68
N GLN A 45 -20.45 19.05 12.42
CA GLN A 45 -19.93 17.84 13.03
C GLN A 45 -19.59 16.78 11.97
N GLU A 46 -20.43 16.59 10.97
CA GLU A 46 -20.19 15.62 9.88
C GLU A 46 -19.05 16.04 8.99
N ILE A 47 -18.95 17.33 8.65
CA ILE A 47 -17.81 17.87 7.89
C ILE A 47 -16.51 17.57 8.64
N ARG A 48 -16.45 17.79 9.96
CA ARG A 48 -15.25 17.46 10.75
C ARG A 48 -14.91 15.98 10.74
N GLN A 49 -15.92 15.10 10.77
CA GLN A 49 -15.70 13.66 10.68
C GLN A 49 -15.19 13.28 9.29
N ALA A 50 -15.77 13.83 8.23
CA ALA A 50 -15.33 13.64 6.85
C ALA A 50 -13.91 14.17 6.63
N GLU A 51 -13.57 15.36 7.14
CA GLU A 51 -12.23 15.94 7.09
C GLU A 51 -11.20 15.04 7.77
N ALA A 52 -11.53 14.49 8.95
CA ALA A 52 -10.65 13.54 9.63
C ALA A 52 -10.44 12.25 8.82
N ALA A 53 -11.50 11.73 8.21
CA ALA A 53 -11.41 10.56 7.34
C ALA A 53 -10.59 10.82 6.09
N VAL A 54 -10.80 11.96 5.42
CA VAL A 54 -10.01 12.39 4.25
C VAL A 54 -8.54 12.56 4.63
N LYS A 55 -8.24 13.23 5.74
CA LYS A 55 -6.86 13.41 6.21
C LYS A 55 -6.17 12.08 6.49
N HIS A 56 -6.88 11.11 7.05
CA HIS A 56 -6.35 9.77 7.25
C HIS A 56 -6.08 9.07 5.91
N GLN A 57 -7.01 9.18 4.96
CA GLN A 57 -6.84 8.61 3.62
C GLN A 57 -5.67 9.26 2.86
N GLU A 58 -5.49 10.57 2.97
CA GLU A 58 -4.36 11.29 2.38
C GLU A 58 -3.03 10.78 2.93
N ALA A 59 -2.94 10.57 4.25
CA ALA A 59 -1.75 9.99 4.87
C ALA A 59 -1.44 8.57 4.35
N LEU A 60 -2.48 7.73 4.20
CA LEU A 60 -2.33 6.40 3.60
C LEU A 60 -1.87 6.49 2.14
N ASN A 61 -2.44 7.40 1.36
CA ASN A 61 -2.07 7.59 -0.04
C ASN A 61 -0.62 8.04 -0.18
N THR A 62 -0.14 8.95 0.67
CA THR A 62 1.27 9.34 0.72
C THR A 62 2.16 8.13 0.98
N GLN A 63 1.85 7.33 2.01
CA GLN A 63 2.62 6.13 2.34
C GLN A 63 2.64 5.11 1.19
N ILE A 64 1.50 4.88 0.53
CA ILE A 64 1.40 3.97 -0.61
C ILE A 64 2.26 4.48 -1.78
N ASN A 65 2.20 5.77 -2.09
CA ASN A 65 2.99 6.35 -3.16
C ASN A 65 4.50 6.24 -2.89
N ASP A 66 4.93 6.47 -1.66
CA ASP A 66 6.33 6.31 -1.26
C ASP A 66 6.78 4.86 -1.41
N ASN A 67 5.95 3.90 -0.99
CA ASN A 67 6.24 2.47 -1.14
C ASN A 67 6.32 2.07 -2.62
N ILE A 68 5.39 2.52 -3.47
CA ILE A 68 5.41 2.26 -4.91
C ILE A 68 6.69 2.84 -5.53
N ALA A 69 7.07 4.06 -5.18
CA ALA A 69 8.28 4.69 -5.68
C ALA A 69 9.53 3.90 -5.27
N HIS A 70 9.58 3.41 -4.02
CA HIS A 70 10.65 2.56 -3.52
C HIS A 70 10.73 1.23 -4.27
N GLU A 71 9.61 0.51 -4.41
CA GLU A 71 9.54 -0.76 -5.15
C GLU A 71 9.94 -0.59 -6.61
N GLN A 72 9.52 0.51 -7.25
CA GLN A 72 9.93 0.83 -8.62
C GLN A 72 11.43 1.09 -8.73
N ALA A 73 12.02 1.82 -7.79
CA ALA A 73 13.46 2.06 -7.76
C ALA A 73 14.24 0.75 -7.57
N GLU A 74 13.80 -0.11 -6.64
CA GLU A 74 14.39 -1.43 -6.42
C GLU A 74 14.28 -2.33 -7.66
N HIS A 75 13.12 -2.33 -8.32
CA HIS A 75 12.93 -3.08 -9.55
C HIS A 75 13.85 -2.58 -10.67
N GLN A 76 13.97 -1.26 -10.87
CA GLN A 76 14.87 -0.67 -11.85
C GLN A 76 16.33 -1.05 -11.57
N LEU A 77 16.75 -0.99 -10.31
CA LEU A 77 18.09 -1.40 -9.90
C LEU A 77 18.32 -2.89 -10.20
N ASN A 78 17.37 -3.76 -9.86
CA ASN A 78 17.45 -5.19 -10.14
C ASN A 78 17.57 -5.46 -11.65
N MET A 79 16.80 -4.75 -12.48
CA MET A 79 16.92 -4.86 -13.93
C MET A 79 18.28 -4.39 -14.43
N GLN A 80 18.84 -3.33 -13.84
CA GLN A 80 20.20 -2.87 -14.19
C GLN A 80 21.26 -3.92 -13.86
N TYR A 81 21.21 -4.53 -12.67
CA TYR A 81 22.15 -5.59 -12.29
C TYR A 81 22.04 -6.81 -13.20
N LEU A 82 20.81 -7.21 -13.55
CA LEU A 82 20.59 -8.31 -14.47
C LEU A 82 21.14 -8.02 -15.86
N ILE A 83 20.92 -6.82 -16.40
CA ILE A 83 21.38 -6.43 -17.74
C ILE A 83 22.90 -6.26 -17.78
N GLN A 84 23.50 -5.61 -16.79
CA GLN A 84 24.92 -5.26 -16.81
C GLN A 84 25.82 -6.40 -16.36
N PHE A 85 25.37 -7.20 -15.39
CA PHE A 85 26.21 -8.22 -14.75
C PHE A 85 25.65 -9.64 -14.88
N GLY A 86 24.42 -9.81 -15.37
CA GLY A 86 23.74 -11.11 -15.39
C GLY A 86 23.25 -11.58 -14.01
N VAL A 87 23.34 -10.72 -12.99
CA VAL A 87 23.04 -11.05 -11.59
C VAL A 87 21.55 -10.87 -11.32
N ARG A 88 20.91 -11.89 -10.76
CA ARG A 88 19.48 -11.84 -10.41
C ARG A 88 19.25 -11.06 -9.13
N ALA A 89 18.01 -10.62 -8.90
CA ALA A 89 17.63 -9.84 -7.72
C ALA A 89 17.97 -10.56 -6.40
N ASP A 90 17.76 -11.89 -6.34
CA ASP A 90 18.05 -12.75 -5.20
C ASP A 90 19.54 -12.93 -4.92
N GLU A 91 20.39 -12.65 -5.92
CA GLU A 91 21.85 -12.78 -5.83
C GLU A 91 22.55 -11.44 -5.56
N ARG A 92 21.80 -10.31 -5.64
CA ARG A 92 22.36 -8.95 -5.63
C ARG A 92 23.19 -8.65 -4.37
N SER A 93 22.68 -9.01 -3.20
CA SER A 93 23.38 -8.78 -1.93
C SER A 93 24.69 -9.56 -1.84
N GLN A 94 24.69 -10.81 -2.32
CA GLN A 94 25.86 -11.66 -2.35
C GLN A 94 26.90 -11.12 -3.35
N PHE A 95 26.45 -10.64 -4.51
CA PHE A 95 27.31 -10.00 -5.50
C PHE A 95 27.96 -8.73 -4.95
N GLN A 96 27.22 -7.89 -4.24
CA GLN A 96 27.77 -6.69 -3.61
C GLN A 96 28.85 -7.02 -2.57
N GLN A 97 28.63 -8.03 -1.72
CA GLN A 97 29.65 -8.48 -0.77
C GLN A 97 30.92 -8.99 -1.47
N VAL A 98 30.76 -9.73 -2.58
CA VAL A 98 31.89 -10.20 -3.39
C VAL A 98 32.65 -9.00 -3.98
N LEU A 99 31.95 -7.98 -4.51
CA LEU A 99 32.59 -6.77 -5.01
C LEU A 99 33.36 -6.02 -3.93
N GLU A 100 32.81 -5.88 -2.73
CA GLU A 100 33.48 -5.23 -1.60
C GLU A 100 34.80 -5.97 -1.24
N GLN A 101 34.76 -7.30 -1.12
CA GLN A 101 35.96 -8.11 -0.88
C GLN A 101 37.00 -8.00 -2.00
N ILE A 102 36.57 -7.91 -3.25
CA ILE A 102 37.47 -7.76 -4.40
C ILE A 102 38.11 -6.37 -4.42
N THR A 103 37.38 -5.33 -4.03
CA THR A 103 37.96 -3.98 -3.93
C THR A 103 39.03 -3.89 -2.84
N GLU A 104 38.92 -4.68 -1.77
CA GLU A 104 39.90 -4.73 -0.69
C GLU A 104 41.14 -5.55 -1.03
N HIS A 105 41.00 -6.62 -1.82
CA HIS A 105 42.09 -7.56 -2.09
C HIS A 105 42.68 -7.48 -3.51
N GLY A 106 41.98 -6.84 -4.45
CA GLY A 106 42.39 -6.66 -5.84
C GLY A 106 42.63 -7.96 -6.59
N GLY A 107 41.78 -8.34 -7.55
CA GLY A 107 42.12 -9.51 -8.37
C GLY A 107 41.05 -10.14 -9.26
N LEU A 108 39.81 -9.69 -9.22
CA LEU A 108 38.74 -10.29 -10.02
C LEU A 108 38.06 -9.22 -10.89
N SER A 109 37.80 -9.59 -12.15
CA SER A 109 36.95 -8.80 -13.04
C SER A 109 35.48 -8.89 -12.60
N LEU A 110 34.68 -7.90 -12.99
CA LEU A 110 33.23 -7.86 -12.70
C LEU A 110 32.49 -9.12 -13.18
N ARG A 111 32.94 -9.70 -14.30
CA ARG A 111 32.37 -10.94 -14.84
C ARG A 111 32.70 -12.16 -13.97
N GLU A 112 33.92 -12.24 -13.46
CA GLU A 112 34.33 -13.32 -12.56
C GLU A 112 33.64 -13.21 -11.21
N ALA A 113 33.44 -11.99 -10.70
CA ALA A 113 32.65 -11.72 -9.51
C ALA A 113 31.19 -12.21 -9.66
N ALA A 114 30.57 -11.95 -10.81
CA ALA A 114 29.20 -12.41 -11.10
C ALA A 114 29.12 -13.94 -11.15
N ASN A 115 30.05 -14.59 -11.86
CA ASN A 115 30.14 -16.05 -11.91
C ASN A 115 30.35 -16.68 -10.53
N LEU A 116 31.23 -16.09 -9.71
CA LEU A 116 31.48 -16.54 -8.34
C LEU A 116 30.20 -16.42 -7.50
N THR A 117 29.45 -15.33 -7.66
CA THR A 117 28.19 -15.12 -6.96
C THR A 117 27.17 -16.19 -7.33
N HIS A 118 26.96 -16.46 -8.62
CA HIS A 118 26.05 -17.53 -9.05
C HIS A 118 26.44 -18.89 -8.46
N ALA A 119 27.75 -19.21 -8.42
CA ALA A 119 28.23 -20.46 -7.84
C ALA A 119 27.98 -20.55 -6.33
N ILE A 120 28.18 -19.45 -5.58
CA ILE A 120 27.90 -19.38 -4.14
C ILE A 120 26.40 -19.54 -3.88
N THR A 121 25.55 -18.81 -4.61
CA THR A 121 24.10 -18.85 -4.43
C THR A 121 23.53 -20.22 -4.77
N GLN A 122 24.01 -20.88 -5.84
CA GLN A 122 23.60 -22.26 -6.18
C GLN A 122 24.00 -23.28 -5.11
N ARG A 123 25.17 -23.11 -4.50
CA ARG A 123 25.63 -24.00 -3.42
C ARG A 123 24.77 -23.86 -2.16
N ASN A 124 24.39 -22.63 -1.82
CA ASN A 124 23.55 -22.34 -0.65
C ASN A 124 22.06 -22.65 -0.89
N GLY A 125 21.58 -22.64 -2.14
CA GLY A 125 20.21 -23.02 -2.49
C GLY A 125 19.97 -24.53 -2.63
N SER A 126 21.02 -25.36 -2.59
CA SER A 126 20.93 -26.82 -2.73
C SER A 126 20.86 -27.58 -1.40
N GLU A 127 20.98 -26.90 -0.26
CA GLU A 127 20.85 -27.49 1.07
C GLU A 127 19.47 -27.17 1.66
N ASP A 128 18.38 -27.79 1.17
CA ASP A 128 17.12 -27.95 1.94
C ASP A 128 15.99 -28.75 1.25
N PHE A 129 16.26 -29.85 0.54
CA PHE A 129 15.19 -30.81 0.18
C PHE A 129 15.72 -32.26 0.11
N SER A 130 16.27 -32.75 1.23
CA SER A 130 16.47 -34.19 1.46
C SER A 130 16.31 -34.53 2.94
N GLY A 131 15.18 -34.13 3.51
CA GLY A 131 14.63 -34.66 4.76
C GLY A 131 13.46 -35.59 4.46
N SER A 132 13.78 -36.85 4.21
CA SER A 132 12.85 -37.94 3.91
C SER A 132 11.99 -38.36 5.12
N SER A 133 10.76 -38.80 4.82
CA SER A 133 10.03 -39.88 5.51
C SER A 133 9.37 -39.62 6.87
N LEU A 134 8.06 -39.38 6.88
CA LEU A 134 7.04 -40.41 7.21
C LEU A 134 5.64 -39.78 7.24
N VAL A 135 4.85 -40.07 6.21
CA VAL A 135 3.40 -39.88 6.23
C VAL A 135 2.85 -40.97 7.16
N THR A 136 2.48 -40.62 8.39
CA THR A 136 1.65 -41.52 9.22
C THR A 136 0.19 -41.30 8.85
N SER A 137 -0.30 -42.14 7.93
CA SER A 137 -1.73 -42.36 7.78
C SER A 137 -2.19 -43.20 8.97
N GLY A 138 -2.87 -42.56 9.92
CA GLY A 138 -3.50 -43.20 11.07
C GLY A 138 -5.01 -42.99 11.04
N LEU A 139 -5.69 -43.88 10.33
CA LEU A 139 -7.13 -44.11 10.36
C LEU A 139 -7.48 -44.76 11.71
N THR A 140 -8.23 -44.08 12.59
CA THR A 140 -9.26 -44.64 13.49
C THR A 140 -10.13 -43.52 14.01
#